data_AF-A0A6J3KP42-F1
#
_entry.id   AF-A0A6J3KP42-F1
#
_cell.length_a   1.000
_cell.length_b   1.000
_cell.length_c   1.000
_cell.angle_alpha   90.00
_cell.angle_beta   90.00
_cell.angle_gamma   90.00
#
_symmetry.space_group_name_H-M   'P 1'
#
loop_
_entity.id
_entity.type
_entity.pdbx_description
1 polymer ?
#
loop_
_entity_poly.entity_id
_entity_poly.type
_entity_poly.pdbx_seq_one_letter_code
_entity_poly.pdbx_strand_id
1 'polypeptide(L)'
;MILNESDSEDELPPGWEEMTTPNGNVYYVNHYTKGTQWTHPRTGRTKTVGGEYRESSQPIRQRFDSSSTALSVLHGRDLRGKLAIVTGANTGIGFETARSLALHGCKVILACRDLEKGAEAIQKIRQEKENVMCETLHLDLSSLYSVKEAADEFNQKYSTLNILILNAGVFAIPYALTKDGFETTFQVNHLSQFYFTLLLKEPLQRCHNSRVVIVSSESHRFSNLRKEEDFHRLTLSPPPYKYWFMEAYNNSKLCNILFAQELAKRWPSVNVFCCHPGNMVSSSLSRYSWILRLMFMLVRPFTKSLQQAASTPVFCASAPELEGITGCYFSNCYRCDPSKTALNPALAERLWFVSEKMFVSAIKVRKFHEKFDLK
;
A
#
# COMPACT_ATOMS: atom_id res chain seq x y z
N MET A 1 36.62 32.97 14.83
CA MET A 1 35.81 32.01 15.61
C MET A 1 34.49 32.68 15.89
N ILE A 2 33.47 32.38 15.10
CA ILE A 2 32.09 32.81 15.34
C ILE A 2 31.42 31.59 15.95
N LEU A 3 31.13 31.65 17.25
CA LEU A 3 30.34 30.64 17.94
C LEU A 3 28.90 30.78 17.46
N ASN A 4 28.37 29.71 16.89
CA ASN A 4 26.99 29.63 16.42
C ASN A 4 26.08 29.48 17.65
N GLU A 5 25.31 30.52 17.96
CA GLU A 5 24.18 30.44 18.91
C GLU A 5 23.05 29.64 18.25
N SER A 6 22.99 28.31 18.46
CA SER A 6 21.77 27.56 18.12
C SER A 6 21.47 26.31 18.98
N ASP A 7 22.32 25.94 19.93
CA ASP A 7 22.14 24.68 20.71
C ASP A 7 21.41 24.86 22.05
N SER A 8 20.96 26.08 22.42
CA SER A 8 20.47 26.36 23.78
C SER A 8 18.96 26.12 24.03
N GLU A 9 18.14 25.97 22.98
CA GLU A 9 16.68 25.83 23.15
C GLU A 9 16.22 24.41 23.52
N ASP A 10 17.02 23.39 23.21
CA ASP A 10 16.72 21.98 23.48
C ASP A 10 17.35 21.45 24.78
N GLU A 11 18.11 22.27 25.51
CA GLU A 11 18.65 21.88 26.82
C GLU A 11 17.58 21.92 27.93
N LEU A 12 17.47 20.82 28.67
CA LEU A 12 16.61 20.74 29.85
C LEU A 12 17.16 21.56 31.02
N PRO A 13 16.31 22.20 31.85
CA PRO A 13 16.75 22.78 33.11
C PRO A 13 17.31 21.72 34.07
N PRO A 14 18.19 22.10 35.01
CA PRO A 14 18.70 21.17 36.02
C PRO A 14 17.56 20.44 36.76
N GLY A 15 17.71 19.13 36.97
CA GLY A 15 16.72 18.28 37.64
C GLY A 15 15.55 17.82 36.78
N TRP A 16 15.54 18.17 35.49
CA TRP A 16 14.59 17.63 34.52
C TRP A 16 15.20 16.51 33.70
N GLU A 17 14.40 15.48 33.41
CA GLU A 17 14.77 14.35 32.56
C GLU A 17 13.70 14.15 31.48
N GLU A 18 14.13 13.94 30.24
CA GLU A 18 13.26 13.56 29.12
C GLU A 18 13.02 12.05 29.15
N MET A 19 11.75 11.65 29.14
CA MET A 19 11.34 10.25 29.14
C MET A 19 10.41 9.99 27.97
N THR A 20 10.46 8.77 27.42
CA THR A 20 9.62 8.36 26.29
C THR A 20 8.72 7.20 26.70
N THR A 21 7.42 7.32 26.40
CA THR A 21 6.47 6.22 26.57
C THR A 21 6.69 5.13 25.52
N PRO A 22 6.25 3.89 25.75
CA PRO A 22 6.26 2.83 24.73
C PRO A 22 5.53 3.21 23.42
N ASN A 23 4.65 4.22 23.48
CA ASN A 23 3.90 4.70 22.34
C ASN A 23 4.61 5.82 21.54
N GLY A 24 5.81 6.25 21.93
CA GLY A 24 6.59 7.30 21.26
C GLY A 24 6.30 8.73 21.71
N ASN A 25 5.39 8.92 22.66
CA ASN A 25 5.12 10.22 23.26
C ASN A 25 6.20 10.54 24.30
N VAL A 26 6.74 11.76 24.25
CA VAL A 26 7.72 12.26 25.21
C VAL A 26 7.01 12.95 26.37
N TYR A 27 7.49 12.70 27.59
CA TYR A 27 7.12 13.42 28.81
C TYR A 27 8.37 13.76 29.60
N TYR A 28 8.28 14.80 30.43
CA TYR A 28 9.39 15.34 31.19
C TYR A 28 9.16 15.10 32.68
N VAL A 29 10.16 14.57 33.36
CA VAL A 29 10.14 14.27 34.80
C VAL A 29 10.96 15.32 35.53
N ASN A 30 10.40 15.91 36.57
CA ASN A 30 11.13 16.81 37.47
C ASN A 30 11.48 16.08 38.76
N HIS A 31 12.77 15.85 38.98
CA HIS A 31 13.28 15.11 40.14
C HIS A 31 13.20 15.90 41.46
N TYR A 32 13.08 17.23 41.41
CA TYR A 32 12.91 18.06 42.60
C TYR A 32 11.47 18.05 43.11
N THR A 33 10.49 18.18 42.20
CA THR A 33 9.06 18.22 42.56
C THR A 33 8.38 16.86 42.51
N LYS A 34 9.06 15.84 41.97
CA LYS A 34 8.52 14.50 41.68
C LYS A 34 7.27 14.53 40.78
N GLY A 35 7.18 15.54 39.92
CA GLY A 35 6.08 15.72 38.96
C GLY A 35 6.45 15.29 37.54
N THR A 36 5.44 15.01 36.72
CA THR A 36 5.59 14.74 35.29
C THR A 36 4.73 15.70 34.46
N GLN A 37 5.20 16.04 33.26
CA GLN A 37 4.43 16.86 32.31
C GLN A 37 4.71 16.46 30.86
N TRP A 38 3.79 16.77 29.95
CA TRP A 38 3.86 16.38 28.54
C TRP A 38 4.49 17.44 27.62
N THR A 39 4.90 18.57 28.18
CA THR A 39 5.45 19.72 27.46
C THR A 39 6.85 20.05 27.95
N HIS A 40 7.72 20.49 27.04
CA HIS A 40 9.08 20.84 27.40
C HIS A 40 9.11 22.01 28.40
N PRO A 41 9.86 21.93 29.51
CA PRO A 41 9.81 22.90 30.60
C PRO A 41 10.28 24.32 30.22
N ARG A 42 11.07 24.48 29.16
CA ARG A 42 11.48 25.81 28.66
C ARG A 42 10.64 26.32 27.49
N THR A 43 10.28 25.44 26.57
CA THR A 43 9.70 25.85 25.26
C THR A 43 8.20 25.62 25.18
N GLY A 44 7.61 24.86 26.12
CA GLY A 44 6.18 24.51 26.12
C GLY A 44 5.75 23.58 24.99
N ARG A 45 6.68 23.13 24.14
CA ARG A 45 6.38 22.27 22.99
C ARG A 45 6.17 20.82 23.42
N THR A 46 5.23 20.14 22.78
CA THR A 46 5.10 18.68 22.87
C THR A 46 6.02 18.04 21.84
N LYS A 47 6.78 17.03 22.25
CA LYS A 47 7.65 16.24 21.38
C LYS A 47 7.05 14.84 21.21
N THR A 48 7.01 14.38 19.96
CA THR A 48 6.78 12.97 19.64
C THR A 48 8.02 12.53 18.91
N VAL A 49 8.70 11.50 19.43
CA VAL A 49 9.80 10.90 18.68
C VAL A 49 9.15 10.22 17.48
N GLY A 50 9.39 10.78 16.29
CA GLY A 50 8.88 10.21 15.04
C GLY A 50 9.24 8.75 14.99
N GLY A 51 8.24 7.88 14.86
CA GLY A 51 8.40 6.44 15.01
C GLY A 51 9.51 5.91 14.14
N GLU A 52 10.68 5.70 14.74
CA GLU A 52 11.52 4.57 14.38
C GLU A 52 10.61 3.34 14.44
N TYR A 53 10.72 2.52 13.40
CA TYR A 53 10.05 1.23 13.30
C TYR A 53 9.83 0.62 14.67
N ARG A 54 8.56 0.35 15.04
CA ARG A 54 8.27 -0.47 16.21
C ARG A 54 8.85 -1.86 15.93
N GLU A 55 10.10 -2.05 16.29
CA GLU A 55 10.71 -3.35 16.37
C GLU A 55 9.96 -4.08 17.48
N SER A 56 9.15 -5.04 17.08
CA SER A 56 8.67 -6.07 18.00
C SER A 56 9.89 -6.54 18.80
N SER A 57 9.83 -6.47 20.12
CA SER A 57 10.87 -6.98 21.04
C SER A 57 11.11 -8.49 20.88
N GLN A 58 10.30 -9.17 20.05
CA GLN A 58 10.46 -10.53 19.60
C GLN A 58 10.81 -10.52 18.09
N PRO A 59 11.90 -11.18 17.65
CA PRO A 59 12.15 -11.37 16.23
C PRO A 59 10.95 -12.09 15.60
N ILE A 60 10.43 -11.56 14.48
CA ILE A 60 9.36 -12.22 13.71
C ILE A 60 9.91 -13.59 13.31
N ARG A 61 9.40 -14.67 13.93
CA ARG A 61 9.89 -16.02 13.70
C ARG A 61 9.58 -16.41 12.26
N GLN A 62 10.61 -16.59 11.43
CA GLN A 62 10.43 -16.99 10.04
C GLN A 62 9.82 -18.40 9.95
N ARG A 63 8.52 -18.45 9.63
CA ARG A 63 7.73 -19.69 9.47
C ARG A 63 7.53 -20.10 8.02
N PHE A 64 7.67 -19.14 7.11
CA PHE A 64 7.36 -19.28 5.70
C PHE A 64 8.56 -18.86 4.86
N ASP A 65 8.57 -19.32 3.62
CA ASP A 65 9.65 -19.12 2.68
C ASP A 65 9.12 -18.85 1.26
N SER A 66 10.02 -18.88 0.26
CA SER A 66 9.67 -18.65 -1.14
C SER A 66 8.75 -19.72 -1.74
N SER A 67 8.72 -20.92 -1.15
CA SER A 67 7.94 -22.07 -1.61
C SER A 67 6.52 -22.11 -1.01
N SER A 68 6.29 -21.35 0.06
CA SER A 68 5.03 -21.28 0.79
C SER A 68 3.90 -20.71 -0.07
N THR A 69 2.71 -21.33 0.01
CA THR A 69 1.48 -20.92 -0.68
C THR A 69 0.59 -20.06 0.22
N ALA A 70 -0.29 -19.25 -0.35
CA ALA A 70 -1.29 -18.49 0.42
C ALA A 70 -2.18 -19.40 1.28
N LEU A 71 -2.57 -20.57 0.78
CA LEU A 71 -3.29 -21.57 1.57
C LEU A 71 -2.47 -22.10 2.75
N SER A 72 -1.16 -22.35 2.57
CA SER A 72 -0.29 -22.77 3.68
C SER A 72 -0.13 -21.70 4.74
N VAL A 73 -0.06 -20.42 4.34
CA VAL A 73 0.01 -19.28 5.27
C VAL A 73 -1.25 -19.18 6.14
N LEU A 74 -2.41 -19.51 5.56
CA LEU A 74 -3.69 -19.49 6.26
C LEU A 74 -4.05 -20.82 6.94
N HIS A 75 -3.20 -21.84 6.87
CA HIS A 75 -3.49 -23.14 7.49
C HIS A 75 -3.78 -22.98 8.99
N GLY A 76 -4.95 -23.48 9.43
CA GLY A 76 -5.41 -23.34 10.81
C GLY A 76 -5.86 -21.93 11.22
N ARG A 77 -6.03 -21.00 10.26
CA ARG A 77 -6.57 -19.66 10.49
C ARG A 77 -8.06 -19.60 10.20
N ASP A 78 -8.76 -18.83 11.02
CA ASP A 78 -10.17 -18.51 10.82
C ASP A 78 -10.31 -16.99 10.69
N LEU A 79 -10.86 -16.56 9.55
CA LEU A 79 -11.06 -15.15 9.20
C LEU A 79 -12.54 -14.75 9.21
N ARG A 80 -13.42 -15.58 9.81
CA ARG A 80 -14.83 -15.22 10.01
C ARG A 80 -14.95 -13.87 10.74
N GLY A 81 -15.93 -13.08 10.30
CA GLY A 81 -16.17 -11.73 10.81
C GLY A 81 -15.19 -10.67 10.30
N LYS A 82 -14.20 -11.03 9.46
CA LYS A 82 -13.32 -10.05 8.79
C LYS A 82 -13.86 -9.70 7.39
N LEU A 83 -13.82 -8.41 7.06
CA LEU A 83 -14.12 -7.89 5.72
C LEU A 83 -12.84 -7.44 5.02
N ALA A 84 -12.64 -7.91 3.79
CA ALA A 84 -11.50 -7.59 2.95
C ALA A 84 -11.93 -6.99 1.60
N ILE A 85 -11.17 -6.01 1.10
CA ILE A 85 -11.19 -5.60 -0.32
C ILE A 85 -9.88 -6.03 -0.96
N VAL A 86 -9.96 -6.68 -2.13
CA VAL A 86 -8.79 -6.99 -2.96
C VAL A 86 -8.97 -6.36 -4.33
N THR A 87 -8.07 -5.46 -4.72
CA THR A 87 -8.10 -4.85 -6.05
C THR A 87 -7.49 -5.77 -7.10
N GLY A 88 -8.13 -5.85 -8.28
CA GLY A 88 -7.66 -6.71 -9.38
C GLY A 88 -7.79 -8.20 -9.05
N ALA A 89 -8.88 -8.57 -8.35
CA ALA A 89 -9.07 -9.90 -7.78
C ALA A 89 -9.73 -10.92 -8.73
N ASN A 90 -9.99 -10.57 -9.99
CA ASN A 90 -10.58 -11.47 -10.97
C ASN A 90 -9.56 -12.43 -11.62
N THR A 91 -8.25 -12.19 -11.46
CA THR A 91 -7.21 -13.05 -12.04
C THR A 91 -5.90 -13.00 -11.26
N GLY A 92 -4.98 -13.91 -11.58
CA GLY A 92 -3.60 -13.90 -11.10
C GLY A 92 -3.46 -13.93 -9.58
N ILE A 93 -2.52 -13.14 -9.07
CA ILE A 93 -2.20 -13.04 -7.64
C ILE A 93 -3.39 -12.51 -6.84
N GLY A 94 -4.11 -11.54 -7.39
CA GLY A 94 -5.30 -10.96 -6.73
C GLY A 94 -6.40 -11.99 -6.54
N PHE A 95 -6.65 -12.82 -7.56
CA PHE A 95 -7.60 -13.92 -7.45
C PHE A 95 -7.19 -14.95 -6.39
N GLU A 96 -5.95 -15.43 -6.42
CA GLU A 96 -5.50 -16.40 -5.42
C GLU A 96 -5.48 -15.81 -4.00
N THR A 97 -5.20 -14.51 -3.86
CA THR A 97 -5.30 -13.80 -2.58
C THR A 97 -6.76 -13.78 -2.08
N ALA A 98 -7.70 -13.33 -2.92
CA ALA A 98 -9.11 -13.25 -2.59
C ALA A 98 -9.72 -14.62 -2.29
N ARG A 99 -9.43 -15.61 -3.15
CA ARG A 99 -9.80 -17.02 -2.97
C ARG A 99 -9.28 -17.57 -1.64
N SER A 100 -8.00 -17.37 -1.32
CA SER A 100 -7.42 -17.89 -0.07
C SER A 100 -8.10 -17.29 1.15
N LEU A 101 -8.35 -15.98 1.18
CA LEU A 101 -9.06 -15.32 2.28
C LEU A 101 -10.51 -15.84 2.41
N ALA A 102 -11.22 -15.96 1.29
CA ALA A 102 -12.61 -16.42 1.27
C ALA A 102 -12.77 -17.87 1.75
N LEU A 103 -11.87 -18.78 1.32
CA LEU A 103 -11.88 -20.18 1.77
C LEU A 103 -11.68 -20.31 3.29
N HIS A 104 -11.02 -19.34 3.92
CA HIS A 104 -10.82 -19.25 5.36
C HIS A 104 -11.89 -18.40 6.09
N GLY A 105 -13.03 -18.15 5.45
CA GLY A 105 -14.22 -17.56 6.08
C GLY A 105 -14.26 -16.03 6.08
N CYS A 106 -13.29 -15.36 5.47
CA CYS A 106 -13.33 -13.90 5.28
C CYS A 106 -14.45 -13.52 4.31
N LYS A 107 -15.13 -12.40 4.57
CA LYS A 107 -15.96 -11.76 3.55
C LYS A 107 -15.05 -10.96 2.62
N VAL A 108 -15.06 -11.27 1.32
CA VAL A 108 -14.12 -10.68 0.36
C VAL A 108 -14.86 -9.94 -0.74
N ILE A 109 -14.53 -8.66 -0.90
CA ILE A 109 -14.96 -7.82 -2.00
C ILE A 109 -13.89 -7.86 -3.09
N LEU A 110 -14.25 -8.43 -4.24
CA LEU A 110 -13.41 -8.48 -5.43
C LEU A 110 -13.60 -7.17 -6.20
N ALA A 111 -12.74 -6.19 -5.94
CA ALA A 111 -12.78 -4.90 -6.64
C ALA A 111 -12.12 -5.03 -8.02
N CYS A 112 -12.96 -4.99 -9.07
CA CYS A 112 -12.56 -5.31 -10.44
C CYS A 112 -13.13 -4.30 -11.44
N ARG A 113 -12.39 -4.03 -12.51
CA ARG A 113 -12.87 -3.21 -13.63
C ARG A 113 -14.01 -3.88 -14.41
N ASP A 114 -13.97 -5.20 -14.50
CA ASP A 114 -14.90 -6.02 -15.27
C ASP A 114 -15.72 -6.86 -14.28
N LEU A 115 -16.99 -6.47 -14.08
CA LEU A 115 -17.88 -7.10 -13.12
C LEU A 115 -18.24 -8.53 -13.51
N GLU A 116 -18.37 -8.83 -14.79
CA GLU A 116 -18.68 -10.18 -15.29
C GLU A 116 -17.53 -11.14 -14.94
N LYS A 117 -16.29 -10.75 -15.24
CA LYS A 117 -15.10 -11.54 -14.83
C LYS A 117 -14.95 -11.63 -13.31
N GLY A 118 -15.38 -10.60 -12.59
CA GLY A 118 -15.47 -10.64 -11.12
C GLY A 118 -16.45 -11.70 -10.64
N ALA A 119 -17.65 -11.76 -11.23
CA ALA A 119 -18.68 -12.75 -10.91
C ALA A 119 -18.24 -14.18 -11.27
N GLU A 120 -17.60 -14.37 -12.44
CA GLU A 120 -16.99 -15.66 -12.82
C GLU A 120 -15.93 -16.10 -11.81
N ALA A 121 -15.08 -15.18 -11.34
CA ALA A 121 -14.09 -15.48 -10.32
C ALA A 121 -14.75 -15.92 -9.00
N ILE A 122 -15.83 -15.24 -8.56
CA ILE A 122 -16.60 -15.66 -7.38
C ILE A 122 -17.17 -17.06 -7.57
N GLN A 123 -17.71 -17.36 -8.76
CA GLN A 123 -18.27 -18.68 -9.04
C GLN A 123 -17.21 -19.79 -8.94
N LYS A 124 -15.98 -19.54 -9.41
CA LYS A 124 -14.86 -20.47 -9.24
C LYS A 124 -14.53 -20.73 -7.78
N ILE A 125 -14.58 -19.71 -6.92
CA ILE A 125 -14.36 -19.88 -5.47
C ILE A 125 -15.50 -20.70 -4.85
N ARG A 126 -16.75 -20.43 -5.24
CA ARG A 126 -17.94 -21.16 -4.75
C ARG A 126 -17.94 -22.64 -5.14
N GLN A 127 -17.37 -22.99 -6.29
CA GLN A 127 -17.20 -24.39 -6.70
C GLN A 127 -16.28 -25.18 -5.76
N GLU A 128 -15.36 -24.52 -5.07
CA GLU A 128 -14.47 -25.16 -4.10
C GLU A 128 -15.06 -25.16 -2.68
N LYS A 129 -15.84 -24.13 -2.34
CA LYS A 129 -16.53 -24.03 -1.05
C LYS A 129 -17.81 -23.23 -1.23
N GLU A 130 -18.95 -23.89 -1.12
CA GLU A 130 -20.27 -23.34 -1.43
C GLU A 130 -20.60 -22.07 -0.62
N ASN A 131 -20.30 -22.09 0.68
CA ASN A 131 -20.68 -21.03 1.63
C ASN A 131 -19.66 -19.89 1.76
N VAL A 132 -18.98 -19.49 0.68
CA VAL A 132 -18.06 -18.34 0.69
C VAL A 132 -18.80 -17.01 0.59
N MET A 133 -18.36 -16.03 1.37
CA MET A 133 -18.92 -14.68 1.39
C MET A 133 -18.14 -13.77 0.44
N CYS A 134 -18.45 -13.82 -0.85
CA CYS A 134 -17.82 -12.96 -1.85
C CYS A 134 -18.82 -12.06 -2.55
N GLU A 135 -18.39 -10.84 -2.87
CA GLU A 135 -19.13 -9.89 -3.70
C GLU A 135 -18.19 -9.13 -4.64
N THR A 136 -18.73 -8.58 -5.72
CA THR A 136 -17.97 -7.71 -6.63
C THR A 136 -18.16 -6.24 -6.24
N LEU A 137 -17.14 -5.44 -6.56
CA LEU A 137 -17.21 -3.98 -6.53
C LEU A 137 -16.62 -3.46 -7.84
N HIS A 138 -17.35 -2.61 -8.56
CA HIS A 138 -16.83 -2.04 -9.79
C HIS A 138 -15.75 -1.01 -9.47
N LEU A 139 -14.52 -1.26 -9.92
CA LEU A 139 -13.39 -0.36 -9.70
C LEU A 139 -12.50 -0.30 -10.93
N ASP A 140 -12.63 0.78 -11.70
CA ASP A 140 -11.70 1.12 -12.78
C ASP A 140 -10.64 2.12 -12.30
N LEU A 141 -9.44 1.60 -12.00
CA LEU A 141 -8.30 2.40 -11.58
C LEU A 141 -7.76 3.34 -12.68
N SER A 142 -8.27 3.28 -13.91
CA SER A 142 -7.97 4.27 -14.96
C SER A 142 -8.93 5.48 -14.95
N SER A 143 -9.81 5.58 -13.94
CA SER A 143 -10.78 6.66 -13.76
C SER A 143 -10.89 7.05 -12.29
N LEU A 144 -10.42 8.24 -11.90
CA LEU A 144 -10.55 8.77 -10.54
C LEU A 144 -12.03 8.92 -10.12
N TYR A 145 -12.92 9.13 -11.08
CA TYR A 145 -14.35 9.13 -10.85
C TYR A 145 -14.87 7.74 -10.45
N SER A 146 -14.47 6.68 -11.18
CA SER A 146 -14.82 5.31 -10.81
C SER A 146 -14.27 4.92 -9.43
N VAL A 147 -13.06 5.40 -9.09
CA VAL A 147 -12.47 5.22 -7.76
C VAL A 147 -13.35 5.84 -6.67
N LYS A 148 -13.88 7.04 -6.91
CA LYS A 148 -14.76 7.72 -5.97
C LYS A 148 -16.10 6.99 -5.82
N GLU A 149 -16.74 6.61 -6.92
CA GLU A 149 -17.99 5.85 -6.89
C GLU A 149 -17.84 4.53 -6.15
N ALA A 150 -16.77 3.78 -6.40
CA ALA A 150 -16.49 2.52 -5.72
C ALA A 150 -16.34 2.69 -4.20
N ALA A 151 -15.63 3.75 -3.77
CA ALA A 151 -15.48 4.04 -2.36
C ALA A 151 -16.81 4.51 -1.72
N ASP A 152 -17.63 5.28 -2.44
CA ASP A 152 -18.94 5.71 -1.96
C ASP A 152 -19.91 4.54 -1.83
N GLU A 153 -19.97 3.65 -2.82
CA GLU A 153 -20.75 2.42 -2.76
C GLU A 153 -20.32 1.56 -1.55
N PHE A 154 -19.02 1.39 -1.34
CA PHE A 154 -18.50 0.68 -0.17
C PHE A 154 -18.91 1.37 1.14
N ASN A 155 -18.70 2.68 1.27
CA ASN A 155 -18.97 3.45 2.48
C ASN A 155 -20.46 3.54 2.82
N GLN A 156 -21.34 3.44 1.83
CA GLN A 156 -22.80 3.35 2.04
C GLN A 156 -23.19 1.99 2.61
N LYS A 157 -22.48 0.91 2.23
CA LYS A 157 -22.83 -0.47 2.60
C LYS A 157 -22.10 -0.95 3.86
N TYR A 158 -20.89 -0.46 4.12
CA TYR A 158 -20.02 -0.93 5.20
C TYR A 158 -19.44 0.21 6.01
N SER A 159 -19.55 0.09 7.33
CA SER A 159 -18.96 1.05 8.26
C SER A 159 -17.53 0.72 8.64
N THR A 160 -17.03 -0.48 8.35
CA THR A 160 -15.74 -1.01 8.80
C THR A 160 -15.02 -1.80 7.71
N LEU A 161 -13.69 -1.72 7.65
CA LEU A 161 -12.86 -2.51 6.73
C LEU A 161 -11.65 -3.08 7.49
N ASN A 162 -11.52 -4.40 7.54
CA ASN A 162 -10.40 -5.03 8.25
C ASN A 162 -9.14 -5.13 7.38
N ILE A 163 -9.29 -5.41 6.09
CA ILE A 163 -8.17 -5.71 5.20
C ILE A 163 -8.38 -4.99 3.87
N LEU A 164 -7.43 -4.16 3.46
CA LEU A 164 -7.37 -3.57 2.13
C LEU A 164 -6.10 -4.04 1.42
N ILE A 165 -6.24 -4.74 0.29
CA ILE A 165 -5.11 -5.23 -0.51
C ILE A 165 -5.08 -4.50 -1.85
N LEU A 166 -4.10 -3.60 -1.99
CA LEU A 166 -3.82 -2.85 -3.22
C LEU A 166 -2.93 -3.70 -4.14
N ASN A 167 -3.54 -4.71 -4.76
CA ASN A 167 -2.85 -5.68 -5.63
C ASN A 167 -2.88 -5.28 -7.11
N ALA A 168 -3.93 -4.62 -7.59
CA ALA A 168 -4.08 -4.33 -9.01
C ALA A 168 -2.90 -3.52 -9.57
N GLY A 169 -2.48 -3.88 -10.78
CA GLY A 169 -1.48 -3.14 -11.54
C GLY A 169 -1.38 -3.58 -13.00
N VAL A 170 -0.77 -2.74 -13.81
CA VAL A 170 -0.47 -2.94 -15.22
C VAL A 170 1.04 -2.81 -15.46
N PHE A 171 1.52 -3.48 -16.50
CA PHE A 171 2.93 -3.52 -16.88
C PHE A 171 3.05 -3.76 -18.38
N ALA A 172 4.13 -3.23 -18.99
CA ALA A 172 4.47 -3.43 -20.40
C ALA A 172 3.33 -3.09 -21.37
N ILE A 173 2.56 -2.03 -21.04
CA ILE A 173 1.51 -1.50 -21.90
C ILE A 173 2.08 -0.40 -22.81
N PRO A 174 1.53 -0.23 -24.03
CA PRO A 174 1.82 0.94 -24.84
C PRO A 174 1.48 2.23 -24.10
N TYR A 175 2.14 3.33 -24.48
CA TYR A 175 1.80 4.64 -23.95
C TYR A 175 0.31 4.95 -24.19
N ALA A 176 -0.38 5.33 -23.13
CA ALA A 176 -1.74 5.85 -23.19
C ALA A 176 -1.99 6.77 -21.99
N LEU A 177 -2.81 7.79 -22.23
CA LEU A 177 -3.38 8.59 -21.15
C LEU A 177 -4.73 8.00 -20.72
N THR A 178 -4.97 8.04 -19.43
CA THR A 178 -6.29 7.77 -18.85
C THR A 178 -7.27 8.90 -19.17
N LYS A 179 -8.55 8.70 -18.80
CA LYS A 179 -9.58 9.75 -18.89
C LYS A 179 -9.26 10.96 -18.01
N ASP A 180 -8.42 10.79 -16.98
CA ASP A 180 -7.99 11.86 -16.08
C ASP A 180 -6.71 12.57 -16.58
N GLY A 181 -6.18 12.18 -17.74
CA GLY A 181 -5.03 12.82 -18.36
C GLY A 181 -3.69 12.46 -17.74
N PHE A 182 -3.56 11.29 -17.12
CA PHE A 182 -2.31 10.76 -16.59
C PHE A 182 -1.84 9.52 -17.36
N GLU A 183 -0.53 9.27 -17.38
CA GLU A 183 0.03 8.03 -17.91
C GLU A 183 -0.56 6.83 -17.17
N THR A 184 -0.99 5.83 -17.94
CA THR A 184 -1.84 4.74 -17.45
C THR A 184 -1.18 3.89 -16.36
N THR A 185 0.11 3.57 -16.49
CA THR A 185 0.86 2.76 -15.52
C THR A 185 0.94 3.47 -14.18
N PHE A 186 1.34 4.74 -14.17
CA PHE A 186 1.40 5.55 -12.97
C PHE A 186 0.04 5.69 -12.30
N GLN A 187 -1.00 6.01 -13.07
CA GLN A 187 -2.32 6.20 -12.47
C GLN A 187 -2.87 4.90 -11.88
N VAL A 188 -2.85 3.81 -12.64
CA VAL A 188 -3.44 2.53 -12.21
C VAL A 188 -2.66 1.94 -11.03
N ASN A 189 -1.33 1.94 -11.10
CA ASN A 189 -0.51 1.26 -10.10
C ASN A 189 -0.38 2.05 -8.81
N HIS A 190 -0.42 3.38 -8.87
CA HIS A 190 -0.17 4.27 -7.73
C HIS A 190 -1.30 5.28 -7.49
N LEU A 191 -1.54 6.24 -8.39
CA LEU A 191 -2.39 7.41 -8.08
C LEU A 191 -3.83 7.04 -7.67
N SER A 192 -4.45 6.12 -8.41
CA SER A 192 -5.81 5.67 -8.12
C SER A 192 -5.88 4.81 -6.87
N GLN A 193 -4.87 3.98 -6.60
CA GLN A 193 -4.78 3.16 -5.39
C GLN A 193 -4.56 4.04 -4.15
N PHE A 194 -3.73 5.08 -4.28
CA PHE A 194 -3.52 6.14 -3.29
C PHE A 194 -4.85 6.82 -2.96
N TYR A 195 -5.55 7.34 -3.97
CA TYR A 195 -6.82 8.02 -3.79
C TYR A 195 -7.90 7.10 -3.19
N PHE A 196 -8.02 5.86 -3.68
CA PHE A 196 -8.97 4.87 -3.16
C PHE A 196 -8.74 4.59 -1.67
N THR A 197 -7.47 4.44 -1.27
CA THR A 197 -7.10 4.22 0.14
C THR A 197 -7.56 5.39 1.01
N LEU A 198 -7.29 6.63 0.59
CA LEU A 198 -7.70 7.83 1.35
C LEU A 198 -9.23 7.92 1.54
N LEU A 199 -10.01 7.52 0.54
CA LEU A 199 -11.48 7.50 0.63
C LEU A 199 -12.03 6.43 1.57
N LEU A 200 -11.24 5.40 1.89
CA LEU A 200 -11.57 4.31 2.80
C LEU A 200 -10.99 4.51 4.21
N LYS A 201 -10.44 5.69 4.50
CA LYS A 201 -9.80 6.02 5.78
C LYS A 201 -10.70 5.71 6.98
N GLU A 202 -11.94 6.20 6.96
CA GLU A 202 -12.87 6.07 8.09
C GLU A 202 -13.20 4.59 8.40
N PRO A 203 -13.65 3.75 7.45
CA PRO A 203 -13.84 2.31 7.71
C PRO A 203 -12.60 1.58 8.22
N LEU A 204 -11.41 1.92 7.71
CA LEU A 204 -10.16 1.31 8.15
C LEU A 204 -9.84 1.69 9.60
N GLN A 205 -10.01 2.96 9.97
CA GLN A 205 -9.67 3.46 11.31
C GLN A 205 -10.67 3.01 12.39
N ARG A 206 -11.91 2.67 12.04
CA ARG A 206 -12.89 2.11 12.98
C ARG A 206 -12.58 0.67 13.39
N CYS A 207 -11.80 -0.05 12.61
CA CYS A 207 -11.38 -1.40 12.94
C CYS A 207 -10.12 -1.40 13.81
N HIS A 208 -10.17 -2.12 14.93
CA HIS A 208 -8.96 -2.49 15.64
C HIS A 208 -8.11 -3.43 14.77
N ASN A 209 -6.81 -3.14 14.66
CA ASN A 209 -5.84 -3.90 13.87
C ASN A 209 -6.22 -4.07 12.38
N SER A 210 -6.84 -3.05 11.77
CA SER A 210 -7.01 -3.04 10.31
C SER A 210 -5.67 -3.04 9.60
N ARG A 211 -5.65 -3.60 8.39
CA ARG A 211 -4.43 -3.80 7.60
C ARG A 211 -4.58 -3.25 6.20
N VAL A 212 -3.61 -2.45 5.77
CA VAL A 212 -3.46 -2.04 4.37
C VAL A 212 -2.21 -2.71 3.82
N VAL A 213 -2.37 -3.53 2.79
CA VAL A 213 -1.28 -4.25 2.13
C VAL A 213 -1.10 -3.72 0.72
N ILE A 214 0.07 -3.17 0.45
CA ILE A 214 0.39 -2.52 -0.83
C ILE A 214 1.35 -3.40 -1.62
N VAL A 215 0.93 -3.88 -2.79
CA VAL A 215 1.75 -4.77 -3.61
C VAL A 215 2.71 -3.97 -4.49
N SER A 216 3.99 -4.09 -4.20
CA SER A 216 5.10 -3.55 -4.98
C SER A 216 5.81 -4.66 -5.79
N SER A 217 7.08 -4.46 -6.14
CA SER A 217 7.92 -5.39 -6.90
C SER A 217 9.40 -5.10 -6.65
N GLU A 218 10.30 -6.08 -6.77
CA GLU A 218 11.76 -5.84 -6.81
C GLU A 218 12.19 -4.83 -7.89
N SER A 219 11.35 -4.59 -8.89
CA SER A 219 11.58 -3.56 -9.92
C SER A 219 11.75 -2.14 -9.35
N HIS A 220 11.23 -1.87 -8.14
CA HIS A 220 11.40 -0.58 -7.46
C HIS A 220 12.88 -0.18 -7.25
N ARG A 221 13.78 -1.15 -7.17
CA ARG A 221 15.22 -0.91 -6.98
C ARG A 221 15.87 -0.25 -8.20
N PHE A 222 15.25 -0.42 -9.37
CA PHE A 222 15.69 0.14 -10.66
C PHE A 222 14.93 1.41 -11.06
N SER A 223 14.31 2.10 -10.10
CA SER A 223 13.70 3.42 -10.34
C SER A 223 14.77 4.50 -10.46
N ASN A 224 14.50 5.48 -11.31
CA ASN A 224 15.35 6.66 -11.52
C ASN A 224 14.98 7.84 -10.62
N LEU A 225 13.90 7.75 -9.82
CA LEU A 225 13.53 8.80 -8.87
C LEU A 225 14.49 8.74 -7.68
N ARG A 226 15.32 9.76 -7.48
CA ARG A 226 16.34 9.79 -6.41
C ARG A 226 16.24 11.01 -5.52
N LYS A 227 15.68 12.11 -6.03
CA LYS A 227 15.60 13.41 -5.34
C LYS A 227 14.16 13.92 -5.30
N GLU A 228 13.88 14.89 -4.43
CA GLU A 228 12.54 15.46 -4.30
C GLU A 228 12.06 16.14 -5.58
N GLU A 229 12.98 16.75 -6.33
CA GLU A 229 12.71 17.39 -7.61
C GLU A 229 12.16 16.42 -8.66
N ASP A 230 12.51 15.13 -8.59
CA ASP A 230 12.04 14.11 -9.52
C ASP A 230 10.53 13.83 -9.35
N PHE A 231 9.97 14.15 -8.18
CA PHE A 231 8.55 13.98 -7.88
C PHE A 231 7.76 15.18 -8.38
N HIS A 232 7.46 15.15 -9.68
CA HIS A 232 6.53 16.07 -10.32
C HIS A 232 5.75 15.38 -11.45
N ARG A 233 4.65 15.99 -11.90
CA ARG A 233 3.74 15.42 -12.91
C ARG A 233 4.46 14.90 -14.16
N LEU A 234 5.41 15.65 -14.72
CA LEU A 234 6.09 15.27 -15.98
C LEU A 234 7.07 14.08 -15.85
N THR A 235 7.44 13.67 -14.64
CA THR A 235 8.32 12.50 -14.41
C THR A 235 7.47 11.31 -13.99
N LEU A 236 6.49 11.54 -13.11
CA LEU A 236 5.58 10.50 -12.65
C LEU A 236 4.60 10.06 -13.75
N SER A 237 4.12 11.01 -14.56
CA SER A 237 3.23 10.81 -15.71
C SER A 237 3.87 11.43 -16.95
N PRO A 238 4.90 10.79 -17.53
CA PRO A 238 5.71 11.38 -18.59
C PRO A 238 4.93 11.52 -19.91
N PRO A 239 5.33 12.47 -20.78
CA PRO A 239 4.80 12.59 -22.14
C PRO A 239 5.29 11.42 -23.03
N PRO A 240 4.66 11.19 -24.21
CA PRO A 240 4.93 10.00 -25.02
C PRO A 240 6.40 9.86 -25.43
N TYR A 241 7.07 10.97 -25.76
CA TYR A 241 8.45 10.98 -26.22
C TYR A 241 9.49 10.67 -25.13
N LYS A 242 9.09 10.67 -23.85
CA LYS A 242 9.92 10.23 -22.70
C LYS A 242 9.43 8.92 -22.09
N TYR A 243 8.37 8.33 -22.65
CA TYR A 243 7.78 7.14 -22.05
C TYR A 243 8.60 5.90 -22.38
N TRP A 244 9.01 5.21 -21.33
CA TRP A 244 9.52 3.84 -21.41
C TRP A 244 8.81 2.97 -20.38
N PHE A 245 8.15 1.90 -20.85
CA PHE A 245 7.25 1.10 -20.02
C PHE A 245 7.91 0.47 -18.79
N MET A 246 9.20 0.12 -18.88
CA MET A 246 9.95 -0.43 -17.75
C MET A 246 10.17 0.63 -16.68
N GLU A 247 10.60 1.83 -17.05
CA GLU A 247 10.82 2.92 -16.10
C GLU A 247 9.53 3.40 -15.46
N ALA A 248 8.44 3.55 -16.25
CA ALA A 248 7.12 3.86 -15.71
C ALA A 248 6.69 2.82 -14.65
N TYR A 249 6.93 1.55 -14.91
CA TYR A 249 6.63 0.49 -13.96
C TYR A 249 7.54 0.52 -12.72
N ASN A 250 8.86 0.64 -12.89
CA ASN A 250 9.82 0.72 -11.79
C ASN A 250 9.50 1.91 -10.87
N ASN A 251 9.23 3.08 -11.46
CA ASN A 251 8.84 4.29 -10.74
C ASN A 251 7.51 4.08 -10.01
N SER A 252 6.49 3.46 -10.64
CA SER A 252 5.21 3.17 -9.97
C SER A 252 5.38 2.24 -8.76
N LYS A 253 6.30 1.27 -8.84
CA LYS A 253 6.57 0.32 -7.74
C LYS A 253 7.39 0.93 -6.61
N LEU A 254 8.27 1.87 -6.91
CA LEU A 254 8.88 2.73 -5.88
C LEU A 254 7.83 3.60 -5.18
N CYS A 255 6.92 4.22 -5.94
CA CYS A 255 5.85 5.04 -5.40
C CYS A 255 4.97 4.26 -4.41
N ASN A 256 4.67 3.00 -4.70
CA ASN A 256 3.92 2.13 -3.78
C ASN A 256 4.61 1.93 -2.42
N ILE A 257 5.93 1.80 -2.38
CA ILE A 257 6.67 1.62 -1.11
C ILE A 257 6.72 2.94 -0.35
N LEU A 258 7.05 4.05 -1.03
CA LEU A 258 7.06 5.38 -0.43
C LEU A 258 5.69 5.75 0.15
N PHE A 259 4.61 5.42 -0.59
CA PHE A 259 3.25 5.57 -0.09
C PHE A 259 3.00 4.74 1.16
N ALA A 260 3.42 3.48 1.20
CA ALA A 260 3.27 2.63 2.38
C ALA A 260 3.97 3.23 3.62
N GLN A 261 5.20 3.75 3.45
CA GLN A 261 5.95 4.39 4.55
C GLN A 261 5.21 5.62 5.08
N GLU A 262 4.78 6.52 4.19
CA GLU A 262 4.11 7.75 4.61
C GLU A 262 2.70 7.48 5.17
N LEU A 263 2.00 6.48 4.64
CA LEU A 263 0.69 6.06 5.17
C LEU A 263 0.83 5.48 6.57
N ALA A 264 1.83 4.64 6.83
CA ALA A 264 2.11 4.08 8.15
C ALA A 264 2.37 5.19 9.19
N LYS A 265 3.13 6.22 8.81
CA LYS A 265 3.40 7.40 9.65
C LYS A 265 2.12 8.20 9.92
N ARG A 266 1.30 8.43 8.89
CA ARG A 266 0.09 9.25 9.01
C ARG A 266 -1.05 8.56 9.75
N TRP A 267 -1.18 7.24 9.62
CA TRP A 267 -2.29 6.45 10.16
C TRP A 267 -1.81 5.42 11.20
N PRO A 268 -1.40 5.86 12.40
CA PRO A 268 -0.81 4.98 13.42
C PRO A 268 -1.77 3.92 13.98
N SER A 269 -3.09 4.08 13.78
CA SER A 269 -4.10 3.09 14.16
C SER A 269 -4.30 1.97 13.13
N VAL A 270 -3.67 2.07 11.96
CA VAL A 270 -3.78 1.12 10.85
C VAL A 270 -2.42 0.48 10.61
N ASN A 271 -2.38 -0.85 10.52
CA ASN A 271 -1.15 -1.57 10.21
C ASN A 271 -0.93 -1.54 8.69
N VAL A 272 0.12 -0.87 8.23
CA VAL A 272 0.42 -0.73 6.81
C VAL A 272 1.63 -1.57 6.47
N PHE A 273 1.51 -2.38 5.43
CA PHE A 273 2.57 -3.25 4.93
C PHE A 273 2.74 -3.06 3.44
N CYS A 274 3.99 -3.14 2.97
CA CYS A 274 4.27 -3.25 1.56
C CYS A 274 4.94 -4.60 1.28
N CYS A 275 4.66 -5.21 0.14
CA CYS A 275 5.27 -6.49 -0.17
C CYS A 275 5.55 -6.68 -1.66
N HIS A 276 6.52 -7.55 -1.94
CA HIS A 276 6.76 -8.11 -3.26
C HIS A 276 6.30 -9.58 -3.31
N PRO A 277 5.51 -9.98 -4.33
CA PRO A 277 5.00 -11.34 -4.43
C PRO A 277 6.06 -12.38 -4.88
N GLY A 278 7.28 -11.96 -5.22
CA GLY A 278 8.35 -12.84 -5.69
C GLY A 278 8.75 -12.57 -7.15
N ASN A 279 9.98 -12.94 -7.51
CA ASN A 279 10.51 -12.72 -8.87
C ASN A 279 9.88 -13.71 -9.85
N MET A 280 9.68 -13.25 -11.10
CA MET A 280 9.18 -14.08 -12.20
C MET A 280 7.85 -14.79 -11.87
N VAL A 281 6.80 -14.03 -11.54
CA VAL A 281 5.44 -14.60 -11.41
C VAL A 281 4.75 -14.53 -12.77
N SER A 282 4.36 -15.68 -13.32
CA SER A 282 3.51 -15.73 -14.52
C SER A 282 2.10 -15.27 -14.16
N SER A 283 1.84 -13.97 -14.31
CA SER A 283 0.51 -13.36 -14.17
C SER A 283 0.02 -12.85 -15.53
N SER A 284 -1.25 -12.50 -15.65
CA SER A 284 -1.86 -11.98 -16.88
C SER A 284 -1.29 -10.63 -17.37
N LEU A 285 -0.24 -10.11 -16.73
CA LEU A 285 0.53 -8.93 -17.16
C LEU A 285 1.27 -9.13 -18.49
N SER A 286 1.53 -10.38 -18.91
CA SER A 286 2.27 -10.70 -20.16
C SER A 286 1.43 -10.59 -21.45
N ARG A 287 0.22 -10.03 -21.40
CA ARG A 287 -0.73 -10.08 -22.52
C ARG A 287 -0.32 -9.25 -23.74
N TYR A 288 0.56 -8.25 -23.61
CA TYR A 288 0.83 -7.23 -24.64
C TYR A 288 2.08 -7.45 -25.50
N SER A 289 2.90 -8.48 -25.28
CA SER A 289 4.04 -8.77 -26.16
C SER A 289 4.25 -10.26 -26.34
N TRP A 290 4.25 -10.72 -27.60
CA TRP A 290 4.53 -12.11 -27.96
C TRP A 290 5.96 -12.53 -27.60
N ILE A 291 6.93 -11.61 -27.66
CA ILE A 291 8.32 -11.81 -27.22
C ILE A 291 8.38 -11.98 -25.71
N LEU A 292 7.62 -11.20 -24.94
CA LEU A 292 7.54 -11.40 -23.48
C LEU A 292 6.83 -12.71 -23.14
N ARG A 293 5.82 -13.15 -23.89
CA ARG A 293 5.21 -14.48 -23.73
C ARG A 293 6.20 -15.61 -23.97
N LEU A 294 7.05 -15.50 -25.00
CA LEU A 294 8.12 -16.46 -25.29
C LEU A 294 9.21 -16.44 -24.20
N MET A 295 9.59 -15.25 -23.72
CA MET A 295 10.56 -15.10 -22.63
C MET A 295 10.02 -15.72 -21.32
N PHE A 296 8.77 -15.42 -20.93
CA PHE A 296 8.10 -16.01 -19.76
C PHE A 296 7.84 -17.53 -19.91
N MET A 297 7.71 -18.03 -21.14
CA MET A 297 7.63 -19.48 -21.42
C MET A 297 8.96 -20.19 -21.15
N LEU A 298 10.10 -19.53 -21.41
CA LEU A 298 11.44 -20.09 -21.22
C LEU A 298 11.92 -20.06 -19.76
N VAL A 299 11.51 -19.07 -18.95
CA VAL A 299 11.83 -19.00 -17.50
C VAL A 299 10.81 -19.70 -16.59
N ARG A 300 9.80 -20.35 -17.17
CA ARG A 300 8.69 -21.04 -16.48
C ARG A 300 9.10 -22.08 -15.42
N PRO A 301 10.17 -22.88 -15.57
CA PRO A 301 10.62 -23.80 -14.51
C PRO A 301 11.19 -23.09 -13.27
N PHE A 302 11.47 -21.79 -13.35
CA PHE A 302 12.00 -20.95 -12.26
C PHE A 302 10.98 -19.90 -11.77
N THR A 303 9.71 -20.01 -12.19
CA THR A 303 8.63 -19.05 -11.87
C THR A 303 7.77 -19.55 -10.70
N LYS A 304 7.46 -18.67 -9.74
CA LYS A 304 6.54 -18.99 -8.63
C LYS A 304 5.13 -19.29 -9.15
N SER A 305 4.42 -20.21 -8.50
CA SER A 305 2.98 -20.40 -8.72
C SER A 305 2.20 -19.16 -8.25
N LEU A 306 0.98 -18.95 -8.78
CA LEU A 306 0.13 -17.84 -8.34
C LEU A 306 -0.21 -17.91 -6.85
N GLN A 307 -0.38 -19.13 -6.33
CA GLN A 307 -0.58 -19.39 -4.91
C GLN A 307 0.66 -19.04 -4.07
N GLN A 308 1.87 -19.33 -4.56
CA GLN A 308 3.12 -18.91 -3.92
C GLN A 308 3.37 -17.40 -4.02
N ALA A 309 2.87 -16.77 -5.08
CA ALA A 309 2.96 -15.32 -5.25
C ALA A 309 1.97 -14.57 -4.33
N ALA A 310 0.80 -15.17 -4.08
CA ALA A 310 -0.20 -14.65 -3.14
C ALA A 310 0.18 -14.83 -1.67
N SER A 311 1.18 -15.66 -1.35
CA SER A 311 1.53 -15.98 0.04
C SER A 311 1.98 -14.75 0.84
N THR A 312 2.81 -13.88 0.27
CA THR A 312 3.32 -12.69 0.98
C THR A 312 2.23 -11.63 1.20
N PRO A 313 1.38 -11.27 0.21
CA PRO A 313 0.20 -10.44 0.46
C PRO A 313 -0.72 -11.00 1.53
N VAL A 314 -1.00 -12.31 1.50
CA VAL A 314 -1.86 -12.98 2.49
C VAL A 314 -1.21 -13.00 3.88
N PHE A 315 0.10 -13.22 3.97
CA PHE A 315 0.86 -13.14 5.21
C PHE A 315 0.74 -11.75 5.84
N CYS A 316 1.00 -10.69 5.07
CA CYS A 316 0.83 -9.31 5.54
C CYS A 316 -0.62 -9.05 6.01
N ALA A 317 -1.60 -9.57 5.26
CA ALA A 317 -3.02 -9.37 5.54
C ALA A 317 -3.56 -10.14 6.76
N SER A 318 -2.90 -11.21 7.22
CA SER A 318 -3.52 -12.15 8.19
C SER A 318 -2.62 -12.66 9.31
N ALA A 319 -1.29 -12.54 9.20
CA ALA A 319 -0.38 -13.12 10.18
C ALA A 319 -0.49 -12.40 11.54
N PRO A 320 -0.82 -13.09 12.65
CA PRO A 320 -0.94 -12.46 13.97
C PRO A 320 0.38 -11.92 14.52
N GLU A 321 1.50 -12.52 14.12
CA GLU A 321 2.85 -12.05 14.45
C GLU A 321 3.19 -10.67 13.87
N LEU A 322 2.31 -10.10 13.03
CA LEU A 322 2.41 -8.72 12.53
C LEU A 322 1.49 -7.75 13.26
N GLU A 323 0.76 -8.18 14.29
CA GLU A 323 -0.08 -7.27 15.08
C GLU A 323 0.77 -6.24 15.83
N GLY A 324 0.39 -4.96 15.71
CA GLY A 324 1.15 -3.84 16.29
C GLY A 324 2.40 -3.44 15.49
N ILE A 325 2.71 -4.13 14.39
CA ILE A 325 3.80 -3.81 13.47
C ILE A 325 3.22 -3.03 12.27
N THR A 326 3.95 -2.03 11.78
CA THR A 326 3.55 -1.21 10.63
C THR A 326 4.78 -0.67 9.91
N GLY A 327 4.62 -0.23 8.66
CA GLY A 327 5.68 0.34 7.82
C GLY A 327 6.66 -0.67 7.23
N CYS A 328 6.52 -1.96 7.53
CA CYS A 328 7.49 -2.97 7.08
C CYS A 328 7.30 -3.37 5.60
N TYR A 329 8.42 -3.72 4.97
CA TYR A 329 8.46 -4.32 3.64
C TYR A 329 8.73 -5.82 3.73
N PHE A 330 8.03 -6.62 2.92
CA PHE A 330 8.11 -8.07 2.94
C PHE A 330 8.38 -8.68 1.56
N SER A 331 9.16 -9.75 1.55
CA SER A 331 9.39 -10.61 0.40
C SER A 331 9.45 -12.05 0.87
N ASN A 332 8.75 -12.97 0.19
CA ASN A 332 8.69 -14.38 0.59
C ASN A 332 8.24 -14.60 2.06
N CYS A 333 7.24 -13.81 2.51
CA CYS A 333 6.76 -13.80 3.89
C CYS A 333 7.85 -13.46 4.94
N TYR A 334 8.96 -12.88 4.51
CA TYR A 334 10.07 -12.45 5.36
C TYR A 334 10.24 -10.94 5.30
N ARG A 335 10.49 -10.31 6.45
CA ARG A 335 10.74 -8.87 6.53
C ARG A 335 12.09 -8.57 5.88
N CYS A 336 12.13 -7.66 4.92
CA CYS A 336 13.36 -7.23 4.29
C CYS A 336 13.36 -5.72 4.07
N ASP A 337 14.54 -5.15 3.86
CA ASP A 337 14.67 -3.73 3.56
C ASP A 337 14.45 -3.47 2.07
N PRO A 338 13.64 -2.45 1.70
CA PRO A 338 13.52 -2.02 0.31
C PRO A 338 14.77 -1.25 -0.12
N SER A 339 14.75 -0.54 -1.25
CA SER A 339 15.88 0.31 -1.64
C SER A 339 16.07 1.46 -0.65
N LYS A 340 17.31 1.98 -0.50
CA LYS A 340 17.58 3.16 0.34
C LYS A 340 16.70 4.36 -0.03
N THR A 341 16.45 4.53 -1.33
CA THR A 341 15.53 5.56 -1.85
C THR A 341 14.11 5.37 -1.30
N ALA A 342 13.63 4.13 -1.20
CA ALA A 342 12.29 3.83 -0.70
C ALA A 342 12.13 4.05 0.82
N LEU A 343 13.24 4.18 1.56
CA LEU A 343 13.27 4.50 2.99
C LEU A 343 13.50 6.00 3.26
N ASN A 344 13.58 6.84 2.22
CA ASN A 344 13.80 8.27 2.41
C ASN A 344 12.47 8.98 2.77
N PRO A 345 12.32 9.53 3.99
CA PRO A 345 11.06 10.14 4.43
C PRO A 345 10.71 11.40 3.64
N ALA A 346 11.69 12.18 3.19
CA ALA A 346 11.46 13.40 2.42
C ALA A 346 10.85 13.08 1.04
N LEU A 347 11.32 12.00 0.39
CA LEU A 347 10.72 11.54 -0.87
C LEU A 347 9.30 11.03 -0.68
N ALA A 348 9.03 10.35 0.44
CA ALA A 348 7.71 9.81 0.76
C ALA A 348 6.69 10.94 1.00
N GLU A 349 7.07 11.95 1.77
CA GLU A 349 6.27 13.16 2.00
C GLU A 349 6.05 13.94 0.69
N ARG A 350 7.10 14.11 -0.11
CA ARG A 350 7.02 14.79 -1.40
C ARG A 350 6.06 14.07 -2.36
N LEU A 351 6.17 12.74 -2.47
CA LEU A 351 5.27 11.92 -3.28
C LEU A 351 3.82 12.07 -2.82
N TRP A 352 3.57 12.05 -1.51
CA TRP A 352 2.25 12.23 -0.94
C TRP A 352 1.62 13.55 -1.39
N PHE A 353 2.32 14.66 -1.17
CA PHE A 353 1.87 16.00 -1.55
C PHE A 353 1.57 16.11 -3.05
N VAL A 354 2.48 15.59 -3.89
CA VAL A 354 2.33 15.64 -5.35
C VAL A 354 1.15 14.79 -5.81
N SER A 355 0.99 13.58 -5.26
CA SER A 355 -0.14 12.69 -5.57
C SER A 355 -1.47 13.34 -5.21
N GLU A 356 -1.55 13.95 -4.02
CA GLU A 356 -2.74 14.68 -3.56
C GLU A 356 -3.08 15.85 -4.49
N LYS A 357 -2.09 16.69 -4.81
CA LYS A 357 -2.27 17.80 -5.74
C LYS A 357 -2.74 17.32 -7.12
N MET A 358 -2.20 16.22 -7.62
CA MET A 358 -2.53 15.67 -8.94
C MET A 358 -3.99 15.21 -9.01
N PHE A 359 -4.46 14.37 -8.07
CA PHE A 359 -5.84 13.90 -8.13
C PHE A 359 -6.84 15.03 -7.83
N VAL A 360 -6.55 15.94 -6.90
CA VAL A 360 -7.42 17.10 -6.61
C VAL A 360 -7.56 17.99 -7.84
N SER A 361 -6.45 18.26 -8.53
CA SER A 361 -6.48 19.06 -9.77
C SER A 361 -7.32 18.40 -10.85
N ALA A 362 -7.15 17.09 -11.07
CA ALA A 362 -7.91 16.35 -12.08
C ALA A 362 -9.42 16.36 -11.79
N ILE A 363 -9.82 16.14 -10.54
CA ILE A 363 -11.23 16.18 -10.12
C ILE A 363 -11.82 17.58 -10.33
N LYS A 364 -11.08 18.65 -10.00
CA LYS A 364 -11.54 20.03 -10.20
C LYS A 364 -11.74 20.37 -11.67
N VAL A 365 -10.79 19.99 -12.53
CA VAL A 365 -10.89 20.21 -13.98
C VAL A 365 -12.12 19.50 -14.55
N ARG A 366 -12.36 18.25 -14.14
CA ARG A 366 -13.53 17.50 -14.58
C ARG A 366 -14.84 18.13 -14.14
N LYS A 367 -14.97 18.53 -12.86
CA LYS A 367 -16.15 19.25 -12.37
C LYS A 367 -16.40 20.55 -13.13
N PHE A 368 -15.34 21.22 -13.57
CA PHE A 368 -15.44 22.40 -14.41
C PHE A 368 -15.99 22.02 -15.80
N HIS A 369 -15.44 21.01 -16.47
CA HIS A 369 -15.97 20.54 -17.76
C HIS A 369 -17.43 20.08 -17.69
N GLU A 370 -17.80 19.32 -16.66
CA GLU A 370 -19.18 18.87 -16.40
C GLU A 370 -20.14 20.04 -16.16
N LYS A 371 -19.68 21.10 -15.49
CA LYS A 371 -20.50 22.30 -15.25
C LYS A 371 -20.78 23.11 -16.52
N PHE A 372 -19.89 23.05 -17.51
CA PHE A 372 -19.95 23.89 -18.71
C PHE A 372 -20.18 23.10 -20.01
N ASP A 373 -20.54 21.81 -19.91
CA ASP A 373 -20.71 20.90 -21.05
C ASP A 373 -19.55 20.92 -22.06
N LEU A 374 -18.34 21.20 -21.56
CA LEU A 374 -17.13 21.21 -22.38
C LEU A 374 -16.69 19.76 -22.60
N LYS A 375 -16.81 19.29 -23.84
CA LYS A 375 -16.41 17.92 -24.24
C LYS A 375 -14.90 17.72 -24.20
#